data_AF-A0A920TFY3-F1
#
_entry.id   AF-A0A920TFY3-F1
#
_cell.length_a   1.000
_cell.length_b   1.000
_cell.length_c   1.000
_cell.angle_alpha   90.00
_cell.angle_beta   90.00
_cell.angle_gamma   90.00
#
_symmetry.space_group_name_H-M   'P 1'
#
loop_
_entity.id
_entity.type
_entity.pdbx_description
1 polymer ?
#
loop_
_entity_poly.entity_id
_entity_poly.type
_entity_poly.pdbx_seq_one_letter_code
_entity_poly.pdbx_strand_id
1 'polypeptide(L)'
;MLILKALAERRVGVISRGQLVEIGGGFRIPDVIKQSEVNLVEVGTTNRTHPHDYHQAITEQNNNVALIMRAHHSNYNIVGFATEPKLQELLSIGSEHNIPVLDDLGSGTLIDTSTFGLTHEPTVQDSLNAGASLVCFSADKLLGGPQAGIIIGNKHLIKPQKPSACQSHKSR
;
A
#
# COMPACT_ATOMS: atom_id res chain seq x y z
N MET A 1 10.71 1.05 0.99
CA MET A 1 9.91 0.62 2.15
C MET A 1 10.15 -0.87 2.38
N LEU A 2 10.48 -1.31 3.60
CA LEU A 2 10.92 -2.69 3.87
C LEU A 2 9.90 -3.75 3.39
N ILE A 3 8.60 -3.49 3.59
CA ILE A 3 7.55 -4.44 3.23
C ILE A 3 7.41 -4.64 1.72
N LEU A 4 7.60 -3.58 0.93
CA LEU A 4 7.55 -3.68 -0.53
C LEU A 4 8.66 -4.58 -1.05
N LYS A 5 9.88 -4.40 -0.52
CA LYS A 5 11.00 -5.26 -0.89
C LYS A 5 10.72 -6.71 -0.48
N ALA A 6 10.27 -6.94 0.75
CA ALA A 6 10.00 -8.28 1.25
C ALA A 6 8.90 -9.03 0.47
N LEU A 7 7.89 -8.32 -0.04
CA LEU A 7 6.75 -8.94 -0.73
C LEU A 7 6.90 -8.97 -2.24
N ALA A 8 7.52 -7.96 -2.84
CA ALA A 8 7.43 -7.71 -4.27
C ALA A 8 8.78 -7.39 -4.93
N GLU A 9 9.92 -7.69 -4.30
CA GLU A 9 11.23 -7.56 -4.94
C GLU A 9 11.24 -8.27 -6.30
N ARG A 10 11.54 -7.51 -7.37
CA ARG A 10 11.55 -7.93 -8.78
C ARG A 10 10.20 -8.44 -9.32
N ARG A 11 9.13 -8.31 -8.53
CA ARG A 11 7.75 -8.58 -8.94
C ARG A 11 6.98 -7.26 -9.08
N VAL A 12 5.71 -7.35 -9.45
CA VAL A 12 4.89 -6.18 -9.75
C VAL A 12 4.07 -5.75 -8.54
N GLY A 13 4.11 -4.44 -8.25
CA GLY A 13 3.16 -3.76 -7.37
C GLY A 13 2.23 -2.87 -8.20
N VAL A 14 0.93 -2.94 -7.96
CA VAL A 14 -0.08 -2.15 -8.69
C VAL A 14 -0.64 -1.06 -7.79
N ILE A 15 -0.69 0.19 -8.26
CA ILE A 15 -1.21 1.36 -7.52
C ILE A 15 -1.90 2.35 -8.46
N SER A 16 -2.88 3.09 -7.95
CA SER A 16 -3.46 4.22 -8.69
C SER A 16 -2.45 5.33 -8.92
N ARG A 17 -2.43 5.94 -10.12
CA ARG A 17 -1.67 7.16 -10.41
C ARG A 17 -2.00 8.30 -9.45
N GLY A 18 -3.27 8.41 -9.06
CA GLY A 18 -3.77 9.42 -8.13
C GLY A 18 -3.23 9.27 -6.71
N GLN A 19 -2.51 8.19 -6.39
CA GLN A 19 -1.98 7.88 -5.05
C GLN A 19 -0.44 7.93 -4.98
N LEU A 20 0.22 8.42 -6.03
CA LEU A 20 1.67 8.61 -6.04
C LEU A 20 2.05 9.92 -5.34
N VAL A 21 1.92 9.90 -4.02
CA VAL A 21 2.02 11.13 -3.21
C VAL A 21 3.46 11.51 -2.88
N GLU A 22 3.66 12.82 -2.70
CA GLU A 22 4.79 13.41 -2.00
C GLU A 22 4.29 14.04 -0.71
N ILE A 23 4.92 13.68 0.41
CA ILE A 23 4.63 14.26 1.72
C ILE A 23 5.82 15.10 2.20
N GLY A 24 5.58 15.93 3.21
CA GLY A 24 6.61 16.78 3.80
C GLY A 24 7.87 16.00 4.19
N GLY A 25 9.03 16.65 4.08
CA GLY A 25 10.32 16.01 4.34
C GLY A 25 10.92 15.25 3.15
N GLY A 26 10.38 15.42 1.94
CA GLY A 26 10.93 14.84 0.70
C GLY A 26 10.63 13.36 0.51
N PHE A 27 9.66 12.81 1.25
CA PHE A 27 9.23 11.43 1.08
C PHE A 27 8.27 11.32 -0.10
N ARG A 28 8.64 10.50 -1.10
CA ARG A 28 7.89 10.31 -2.34
C ARG A 28 7.64 8.82 -2.52
N ILE A 29 6.38 8.42 -2.58
CA ILE A 29 6.01 7.01 -2.77
C ILE A 29 6.73 6.38 -3.98
N PRO A 30 6.79 7.02 -5.17
CA PRO A 30 7.52 6.47 -6.31
C PRO A 30 8.99 6.16 -6.03
N ASP A 31 9.69 7.06 -5.34
CA ASP A 31 11.12 6.90 -5.04
C ASP A 31 11.34 5.76 -4.04
N VAL A 32 10.45 5.64 -3.05
CA VAL A 32 10.49 4.59 -2.03
C VAL A 32 10.18 3.20 -2.62
N ILE A 33 9.25 3.13 -3.57
CA ILE A 33 8.94 1.90 -4.32
C ILE A 33 10.14 1.49 -5.18
N LYS A 34 10.73 2.44 -5.92
CA LYS A 34 11.90 2.20 -6.78
C LYS A 34 13.09 1.67 -5.99
N GLN A 35 13.39 2.25 -4.82
CA GLN A 35 14.44 1.77 -3.93
C GLN A 35 14.17 0.35 -3.37
N SER A 36 12.92 -0.10 -3.41
CA SER A 36 12.52 -1.43 -2.95
C SER A 36 12.65 -2.50 -4.04
N GLU A 37 13.17 -2.15 -5.24
CA GLU A 37 13.30 -3.03 -6.40
C GLU A 37 11.96 -3.65 -6.85
N VAL A 38 10.85 -2.98 -6.56
CA VAL A 38 9.52 -3.38 -7.03
C VAL A 38 9.25 -2.75 -8.38
N ASN A 39 8.76 -3.54 -9.33
CA ASN A 39 8.28 -3.03 -10.62
C ASN A 39 6.91 -2.39 -10.41
N LEU A 40 6.86 -1.07 -10.41
CA LEU A 40 5.61 -0.35 -10.21
C LEU A 40 4.79 -0.30 -11.49
N VAL A 41 3.53 -0.74 -11.41
CA VAL A 41 2.53 -0.56 -12.46
C VAL A 41 1.47 0.42 -11.95
N GLU A 42 1.43 1.57 -12.59
CA GLU A 42 0.48 2.63 -12.26
C GLU A 42 -0.78 2.51 -13.12
N VAL A 43 -1.95 2.58 -12.48
CA VAL A 43 -3.25 2.40 -13.14
C VAL A 43 -4.12 3.64 -13.04
N GLY A 44 -5.10 3.74 -13.95
CA GLY A 44 -6.01 4.88 -14.07
C GLY A 44 -5.29 6.19 -14.44
N THR A 45 -5.91 7.31 -14.07
CA THR A 45 -5.38 8.67 -14.19
C THR A 45 -5.24 9.33 -12.82
N THR A 46 -4.69 10.54 -12.78
CA THR A 46 -4.52 11.32 -11.55
C THR A 46 -5.82 11.48 -10.77
N ASN A 47 -6.92 11.80 -11.45
CA ASN A 47 -8.20 12.09 -10.84
C ASN A 47 -9.16 10.90 -10.86
N ARG A 48 -9.04 9.97 -11.81
CA ARG A 48 -9.99 8.87 -11.98
C ARG A 48 -9.27 7.54 -12.10
N THR A 49 -9.52 6.66 -11.15
CA THR A 49 -9.14 5.25 -11.20
C THR A 49 -10.39 4.42 -10.93
N HIS A 50 -10.50 3.30 -11.62
CA HIS A 50 -11.63 2.39 -11.56
C HIS A 50 -11.17 0.95 -11.31
N PRO A 51 -12.04 0.06 -10.80
CA PRO A 51 -11.71 -1.35 -10.61
C PRO A 51 -11.17 -2.05 -11.87
N HIS A 52 -11.69 -1.71 -13.05
CA HIS A 52 -11.24 -2.32 -14.31
C HIS A 52 -9.79 -1.99 -14.65
N ASP A 53 -9.26 -0.83 -14.22
CA ASP A 53 -7.86 -0.48 -14.45
C ASP A 53 -6.92 -1.45 -13.71
N TYR A 54 -7.31 -1.89 -12.50
CA TYR A 54 -6.58 -2.90 -11.74
C TYR A 54 -6.69 -4.29 -12.37
N HIS A 55 -7.88 -4.72 -12.79
CA HIS A 55 -8.05 -6.02 -13.46
C HIS A 55 -7.23 -6.12 -14.75
N GLN A 56 -7.23 -5.04 -15.55
CA GLN A 56 -6.44 -4.97 -16.78
C GLN A 56 -4.96 -5.09 -16.46
N ALA A 57 -4.45 -4.30 -15.50
CA ALA A 57 -3.05 -4.38 -15.09
C ALA A 57 -2.67 -5.77 -14.57
N ILE A 58 -3.51 -6.42 -13.77
CA ILE A 58 -3.23 -7.77 -13.27
C ILE A 58 -3.14 -8.78 -14.43
N THR A 59 -4.04 -8.66 -15.41
CA THR A 59 -4.07 -9.52 -16.60
C THR A 59 -2.83 -9.34 -17.46
N GLU A 60 -2.45 -8.10 -17.76
CA GLU A 60 -1.30 -7.77 -18.62
C GLU A 60 0.04 -8.24 -18.02
N GLN A 61 0.11 -8.33 -16.70
CA GLN A 61 1.33 -8.73 -15.99
C GLN A 61 1.48 -10.25 -15.83
N ASN A 62 0.63 -11.06 -16.48
CA ASN A 62 0.77 -12.52 -16.57
C ASN A 62 1.03 -13.21 -15.21
N ASN A 63 0.23 -12.89 -14.20
CA ASN A 63 0.35 -13.42 -12.81
C ASN A 63 1.64 -13.02 -12.06
N ASN A 64 2.38 -12.01 -12.52
CA ASN A 64 3.56 -11.49 -11.82
C ASN A 64 3.23 -10.41 -10.76
N VAL A 65 1.95 -10.09 -10.57
CA VAL A 65 1.53 -9.14 -9.54
C VAL A 65 1.66 -9.78 -8.16
N ALA A 66 2.47 -9.15 -7.33
CA ALA A 66 2.77 -9.59 -5.97
C ALA A 66 1.98 -8.85 -4.90
N LEU A 67 1.50 -7.65 -5.23
CA LEU A 67 0.84 -6.75 -4.28
C LEU A 67 -0.05 -5.74 -5.01
N ILE A 68 -1.23 -5.49 -4.45
CA ILE A 68 -2.02 -4.29 -4.72
C ILE A 68 -1.75 -3.31 -3.59
N MET A 69 -1.37 -2.08 -3.92
CA MET A 69 -1.10 -1.03 -2.94
C MET A 69 -2.15 0.06 -3.06
N ARG A 70 -2.67 0.49 -1.91
CA ARG A 70 -3.49 1.69 -1.75
C ARG A 70 -2.74 2.66 -0.85
N ALA A 71 -2.63 3.92 -1.24
CA ALA A 71 -2.08 4.96 -0.37
C ALA A 71 -3.12 6.04 -0.07
N HIS A 72 -3.35 6.33 1.20
CA HIS A 72 -4.30 7.33 1.64
C HIS A 72 -3.78 8.76 1.41
N HIS A 73 -4.64 9.65 0.91
CA HIS A 73 -4.32 11.07 0.70
C HIS A 73 -4.28 11.85 2.03
N SER A 74 -3.26 11.61 2.84
CA SER A 74 -3.15 12.20 4.18
C SER A 74 -2.80 13.70 4.21
N ASN A 75 -2.37 14.29 3.08
CA ASN A 75 -1.89 15.68 3.02
C ASN A 75 -2.47 16.52 1.87
N TYR A 76 -3.40 15.98 1.07
CA TYR A 76 -4.13 16.72 0.03
C TYR A 76 -5.46 16.04 -0.26
N ASN A 77 -6.31 16.68 -1.06
CA ASN A 77 -7.54 16.10 -1.59
C ASN A 77 -7.68 16.44 -3.08
N ILE A 78 -8.27 15.54 -3.87
CA ILE A 78 -8.65 15.81 -5.26
C ILE A 78 -10.15 16.14 -5.30
N VAL A 79 -10.50 17.36 -5.70
CA VAL A 79 -11.88 17.83 -5.75
C VAL A 79 -12.30 18.06 -7.20
N GLY A 80 -13.54 17.67 -7.55
CA GLY A 80 -14.11 17.80 -8.89
C GLY A 80 -14.48 16.44 -9.50
N PHE A 81 -14.13 16.23 -10.77
CA PHE A 81 -14.34 14.95 -11.45
C PHE A 81 -13.31 13.90 -11.00
N ALA A 82 -13.46 13.42 -9.77
CA ALA A 82 -12.57 12.45 -9.17
C ALA A 82 -13.28 11.12 -8.87
N THR A 83 -12.59 10.01 -9.02
CA THR A 83 -13.08 8.67 -8.65
C THR A 83 -11.91 7.80 -8.27
N GLU A 84 -12.07 7.04 -7.19
CA GLU A 84 -11.07 6.08 -6.72
C GLU A 84 -11.79 4.83 -6.21
N PRO A 85 -11.28 3.61 -6.44
CA PRO A 85 -11.85 2.41 -5.86
C PRO A 85 -11.76 2.47 -4.34
N LYS A 86 -12.85 2.09 -3.67
CA LYS A 86 -12.85 1.90 -2.22
C LYS A 86 -11.93 0.73 -1.87
N LEU A 87 -11.45 0.72 -0.62
CA LEU A 87 -10.63 -0.39 -0.12
C LEU A 87 -11.31 -1.76 -0.35
N GLN A 88 -12.62 -1.86 -0.09
CA GLN A 88 -13.38 -3.11 -0.28
C GLN A 88 -13.35 -3.61 -1.73
N GLU A 89 -13.35 -2.70 -2.71
CA GLU A 89 -13.25 -3.08 -4.12
C GLU A 89 -11.86 -3.63 -4.43
N LEU A 90 -10.79 -2.99 -3.93
CA LEU A 90 -9.42 -3.50 -4.08
C LEU A 90 -9.22 -4.85 -3.39
N LEU A 91 -9.86 -5.06 -2.22
CA LEU A 91 -9.83 -6.32 -1.50
C LEU A 91 -10.54 -7.44 -2.27
N SER A 92 -11.68 -7.13 -2.89
CA SER A 92 -12.38 -8.08 -3.76
C SER A 92 -11.48 -8.51 -4.93
N ILE A 93 -10.84 -7.55 -5.61
CA ILE A 93 -9.91 -7.81 -6.71
C ILE A 93 -8.72 -8.66 -6.22
N GLY A 94 -8.12 -8.28 -5.09
CA GLY A 94 -7.01 -9.02 -4.49
C GLY A 94 -7.41 -10.46 -4.17
N SER A 95 -8.59 -10.68 -3.59
CA SER A 95 -9.09 -12.02 -3.28
C SER A 95 -9.31 -12.87 -4.52
N GLU A 96 -9.87 -12.30 -5.60
CA GLU A 96 -10.13 -13.02 -6.86
C GLU A 96 -8.82 -13.57 -7.48
N HIS A 97 -7.73 -12.82 -7.33
CA HIS A 97 -6.43 -13.16 -7.90
C HIS A 97 -5.43 -13.73 -6.89
N ASN A 98 -5.82 -13.94 -5.63
CA ASN A 98 -4.94 -14.32 -4.51
C ASN A 98 -3.74 -13.37 -4.32
N ILE A 99 -3.96 -12.07 -4.49
CA ILE A 99 -2.96 -11.01 -4.34
C ILE A 99 -3.23 -10.26 -3.03
N PRO A 100 -2.24 -10.10 -2.14
CA PRO A 100 -2.41 -9.32 -0.92
C PRO A 100 -2.61 -7.83 -1.22
N VAL A 101 -3.41 -7.17 -0.38
CA VAL A 101 -3.61 -5.72 -0.43
C VAL A 101 -2.87 -5.07 0.75
N LEU A 102 -2.00 -4.10 0.44
CA LEU A 102 -1.32 -3.24 1.40
C LEU A 102 -2.01 -1.87 1.41
N ASP A 103 -2.53 -1.48 2.57
CA ASP A 103 -3.13 -0.16 2.79
C ASP A 103 -2.13 0.73 3.54
N ASP A 104 -1.56 1.71 2.85
CA ASP A 104 -0.70 2.73 3.44
C ASP A 104 -1.55 3.91 3.91
N LEU A 105 -1.94 3.86 5.18
CA LEU A 105 -2.77 4.90 5.81
C LEU A 105 -1.97 6.18 6.05
N GLY A 106 -0.66 6.06 6.30
CA GLY A 106 0.22 7.18 6.57
C GLY A 106 0.01 7.88 7.92
N SER A 107 -1.23 8.21 8.32
CA SER A 107 -1.57 9.08 9.46
C SER A 107 -1.46 8.41 10.84
N GLY A 108 -1.68 7.10 10.90
CA GLY A 108 -1.57 6.33 12.15
C GLY A 108 -2.72 6.53 13.13
N THR A 109 -3.90 6.89 12.62
CA THR A 109 -5.11 7.11 13.41
C THR A 109 -5.60 5.80 14.04
N LEU A 110 -5.73 5.77 15.37
CA LEU A 110 -6.24 4.62 16.11
C LEU A 110 -7.63 4.83 16.72
N ILE A 111 -8.11 6.06 16.74
CA ILE A 111 -9.37 6.46 17.38
C ILE A 111 -10.20 7.25 16.39
N ASP A 112 -11.53 7.13 16.48
CA ASP A 112 -12.42 7.84 15.58
C ASP A 112 -12.36 9.35 15.84
N THR A 113 -11.80 10.09 14.87
CA THR A 113 -11.64 11.54 14.93
C THR A 113 -12.98 12.27 14.96
N SER A 114 -14.07 11.64 14.50
CA SER A 114 -15.40 12.23 14.53
C SER A 114 -15.91 12.48 15.95
N THR A 115 -15.44 11.69 16.92
CA THR A 115 -15.75 11.85 18.35
C THR A 115 -15.22 13.17 18.93
N PHE A 116 -14.27 13.81 18.24
CA PHE A 116 -13.69 15.11 18.59
C PHE A 116 -14.22 16.26 17.71
N GLY A 117 -15.27 16.02 16.91
CA GLY A 117 -15.85 17.03 16.01
C GLY A 117 -15.05 17.27 14.73
N LEU A 118 -14.10 16.38 14.38
CA LEU A 118 -13.34 16.42 13.14
C LEU A 118 -13.99 15.54 12.07
N THR A 119 -13.60 15.73 10.80
CA THR A 119 -13.93 14.77 9.75
C THR A 119 -13.32 13.40 10.10
N HIS A 120 -14.04 12.32 9.80
CA HIS A 120 -13.55 10.97 10.00
C HIS A 120 -12.30 10.70 9.16
N GLU A 121 -11.21 10.37 9.84
CA GLU A 121 -9.93 9.93 9.28
C GLU A 121 -9.87 8.40 9.37
N PRO A 122 -9.53 7.67 8.29
CA PRO A 122 -9.49 6.21 8.31
C PRO A 122 -8.59 5.68 9.43
N THR A 123 -9.14 4.80 10.28
CA THR A 123 -8.37 4.20 11.36
C THR A 123 -7.66 2.93 10.91
N VAL A 124 -6.59 2.56 11.62
CA VAL A 124 -5.90 1.27 11.42
C VAL A 124 -6.88 0.10 11.55
N GLN A 125 -7.83 0.20 12.47
CA GLN A 125 -8.86 -0.80 12.71
C GLN A 125 -9.84 -0.89 11.55
N ASP A 126 -10.21 0.22 10.90
CA ASP A 126 -11.09 0.20 9.72
C ASP A 126 -10.46 -0.61 8.59
N SER A 127 -9.17 -0.39 8.30
CA SER A 127 -8.45 -1.12 7.26
C SER A 127 -8.29 -2.60 7.60
N LEU A 128 -7.94 -2.94 8.84
CA LEU A 128 -7.80 -4.33 9.28
C LEU A 128 -9.15 -5.06 9.26
N ASN A 129 -10.22 -4.44 9.75
CA ASN A 129 -11.56 -5.01 9.77
C ASN A 129 -12.15 -5.17 8.36
N ALA A 130 -11.79 -4.28 7.43
CA ALA A 130 -12.15 -4.41 6.02
C ALA A 130 -11.50 -5.64 5.38
N GLY A 131 -10.35 -6.10 5.89
CA GLY A 131 -9.63 -7.27 5.39
C GLY A 131 -8.30 -6.97 4.72
N ALA A 132 -7.73 -5.76 4.91
CA ALA A 132 -6.39 -5.44 4.41
C ALA A 132 -5.38 -6.49 4.88
N SER A 133 -4.60 -7.03 3.95
CA SER A 133 -3.60 -8.04 4.28
C SER A 133 -2.49 -7.46 5.15
N LEU A 134 -2.16 -6.19 4.89
CA LEU A 134 -1.22 -5.39 5.65
C LEU A 134 -1.68 -3.93 5.69
N VAL A 135 -1.36 -3.26 6.78
CA VAL A 135 -1.56 -1.83 6.98
C VAL A 135 -0.24 -1.22 7.43
N CYS A 136 0.18 -0.13 6.81
CA CYS A 136 1.35 0.63 7.24
C CYS A 136 1.02 2.10 7.53
N PHE A 137 1.73 2.67 8.50
CA PHE A 137 1.51 4.04 8.95
C PHE A 137 2.69 4.58 9.78
N SER A 138 2.73 5.90 9.96
CA SER A 138 3.69 6.60 10.81
C SER A 138 3.23 6.63 12.27
N ALA A 139 4.17 6.42 13.19
CA ALA A 139 3.92 6.48 14.63
C ALA A 139 3.97 7.90 15.22
N ASP A 140 4.59 8.84 14.51
CA ASP A 140 4.85 10.23 14.94
C ASP A 140 3.85 11.25 14.38
N LYS A 141 2.74 10.77 13.82
CA LYS A 141 1.63 11.61 13.34
C LYS A 141 0.47 11.57 14.34
N LEU A 142 -0.71 11.12 13.94
CA LEU A 142 -1.91 11.12 14.79
C LEU A 142 -1.81 10.11 15.95
N LEU A 143 -0.89 9.14 15.86
CA LEU A 143 -0.58 8.25 16.98
C LEU A 143 0.13 8.98 18.14
N GLY A 144 0.87 10.06 17.87
CA GLY A 144 1.55 10.85 18.91
C GLY A 144 2.78 10.17 19.56
N GLY A 145 3.35 9.16 18.91
CA GLY A 145 4.56 8.45 19.34
C GLY A 145 5.87 9.05 18.78
N PRO A 146 7.01 8.37 18.97
CA PRO A 146 8.28 8.74 18.35
C PRO A 146 8.31 8.39 16.85
N GLN A 147 9.27 8.94 16.11
CA GLN A 147 9.46 8.63 14.68
C GLN A 147 9.71 7.14 14.46
N ALA A 148 8.71 6.46 13.90
CA ALA A 148 8.77 5.06 13.52
C ALA A 148 7.75 4.76 12.40
N GLY A 149 8.07 3.77 11.58
CA GLY A 149 7.11 3.15 10.66
C GLY A 149 6.56 1.86 11.27
N ILE A 150 5.25 1.72 11.28
CA ILE A 150 4.55 0.55 11.81
C ILE A 150 3.93 -0.24 10.66
N ILE A 151 4.03 -1.57 10.72
CA ILE A 151 3.38 -2.50 9.79
C ILE A 151 2.62 -3.53 10.62
N ILE A 152 1.33 -3.69 10.36
CA ILE A 152 0.43 -4.62 11.05
C ILE A 152 -0.39 -5.40 10.03
N GLY A 153 -0.79 -6.63 10.33
CA GLY A 153 -1.59 -7.47 9.44
C GLY A 153 -1.22 -8.95 9.52
N ASN A 154 -1.34 -9.64 8.39
CA ASN A 154 -1.22 -11.09 8.30
C ASN A 154 0.16 -11.61 8.72
N LYS A 155 0.17 -12.51 9.72
CA LYS A 155 1.40 -13.09 10.30
C LYS A 155 2.35 -13.71 9.27
N HIS A 156 1.81 -14.35 8.24
CA HIS A 156 2.61 -14.99 7.20
C HIS A 156 3.28 -13.99 6.24
N LEU A 157 2.76 -12.76 6.15
CA LEU A 157 3.35 -11.68 5.34
C LEU A 157 4.34 -10.82 6.14
N ILE A 158 4.17 -10.72 7.46
CA ILE A 158 5.08 -9.98 8.36
C ILE A 158 6.34 -10.78 8.71
N LYS A 159 6.21 -12.11 8.84
CA LYS A 159 7.36 -12.95 9.17
C LYS A 159 8.45 -12.77 8.10
N PRO A 160 9.69 -12.47 8.50
CA PRO A 160 10.79 -12.39 7.54
C PRO A 160 10.86 -13.71 6.77
N GLN A 161 10.76 -13.66 5.44
CA GLN A 161 11.38 -14.73 4.66
C GLN A 161 12.86 -14.67 5.02
N LYS A 162 13.43 -15.80 5.48
CA LYS A 162 14.87 -15.87 5.73
C LYS A 162 15.57 -15.26 4.52
N PRO A 163 16.54 -14.35 4.70
CA PRO A 163 17.32 -13.88 3.56
C PRO A 163 17.79 -15.13 2.84
N SER A 164 17.46 -15.23 1.55
CA SER A 164 18.03 -16.25 0.68
C SER A 164 19.53 -16.01 0.74
N ALA A 165 20.21 -16.75 1.62
CA ALA A 165 21.65 -16.77 1.68
C ALA A 165 22.12 -17.00 0.25
N CYS A 166 23.01 -16.13 -0.24
CA CYS A 166 23.77 -16.38 -1.45
C CYS A 166 24.15 -17.86 -1.44
N GLN A 167 23.51 -18.67 -2.29
CA GLN A 167 24.08 -19.94 -2.66
C GLN A 167 25.30 -19.57 -3.48
N SER A 168 26.41 -19.37 -2.77
CA SER A 168 27.72 -19.32 -3.39
C SER A 168 27.83 -20.57 -4.24
N HIS A 169 27.93 -20.40 -5.55
CA HIS A 169 28.51 -21.39 -6.44
C HIS A 169 29.85 -21.82 -5.85
N LYS A 170 29.85 -22.90 -5.06
CA LYS A 170 31.03 -23.72 -4.88
C LYS A 170 31.02 -24.71 -6.03
N SER A 171 31.63 -24.27 -7.13
CA SER A 171 32.26 -25.17 -8.08
C SER A 171 33.33 -25.98 -7.35
N ARG A 172 33.15 -27.29 -7.25
CA ARG A 172 34.18 -28.32 -7.40
C ARG A 172 33.52 -29.59 -7.88
#